data_AF-A0A2E6TYR4-F1
#
_entry.id   AF-A0A2E6TYR4-F1
#
_cell.length_a   1.000
_cell.length_b   1.000
_cell.length_c   1.000
_cell.angle_alpha   90.00
_cell.angle_beta   90.00
_cell.angle_gamma   90.00
#
_symmetry.space_group_name_H-M   'P 1'
#
loop_
_entity.id
_entity.type
_entity.pdbx_description
1 polymer ?
#
loop_
_entity_poly.entity_id
_entity_poly.type
_entity_poly.pdbx_seq_one_letter_code
_entity_poly.pdbx_strand_id
1 'polypeptide(L)'
;MSTKKTNKKRAASSKGKPARGVKPAKRAKATKAAKKPELKDLNQTTGKTYEQNLEYVKKLEEILEVRKSNPYGTNDARIFEENMAGMSLTELQEVAVRAGVFPSGNRTILKNKLTKAFKSENLGTNVVIDNGPPFELDPNNPKHKKLIEILEE
;
A
#
# COMPACT_ATOMS: atom_id res chain seq x y z
N MET A 1 33.04 33.17 -42.02
CA MET A 1 34.35 32.56 -42.37
C MET A 1 35.21 32.46 -41.11
N SER A 2 35.75 31.26 -40.86
CA SER A 2 37.01 30.87 -40.17
C SER A 2 37.53 31.66 -38.94
N THR A 3 37.42 31.09 -37.73
CA THR A 3 38.45 30.41 -36.89
C THR A 3 39.40 31.29 -36.06
N LYS A 4 39.47 31.04 -34.74
CA LYS A 4 40.66 30.46 -34.07
C LYS A 4 40.43 30.22 -32.56
N LYS A 5 40.47 28.94 -32.19
CA LYS A 5 40.74 28.42 -30.83
C LYS A 5 42.23 28.58 -30.54
N THR A 6 42.58 29.07 -29.36
CA THR A 6 43.80 28.67 -28.63
C THR A 6 43.66 28.98 -27.13
N ASN A 7 43.67 27.98 -26.26
CA ASN A 7 44.61 28.04 -25.14
C ASN A 7 45.00 26.63 -24.67
N LYS A 8 46.30 26.36 -24.80
CA LYS A 8 47.03 25.18 -24.36
C LYS A 8 48.16 25.72 -23.52
N LYS A 9 48.17 25.46 -22.21
CA LYS A 9 49.44 25.33 -21.47
C LYS A 9 49.23 24.60 -20.14
N ARG A 10 50.08 23.60 -19.98
CA ARG A 10 50.27 22.70 -18.85
C ARG A 10 51.05 23.43 -17.74
N ALA A 11 50.85 23.02 -16.50
CA ALA A 11 51.89 23.06 -15.48
C ALA A 11 51.83 21.76 -14.66
N ALA A 12 52.93 21.03 -14.64
CA ALA A 12 53.17 19.85 -13.81
C ALA A 12 54.53 20.04 -13.13
N SER A 13 54.60 19.83 -11.81
CA SER A 13 55.79 19.67 -10.95
C SER A 13 55.36 20.00 -9.51
N SER A 14 55.75 19.32 -8.43
CA SER A 14 56.49 18.07 -8.23
C SER A 14 56.38 17.64 -6.75
N LYS A 15 56.46 16.33 -6.57
CA LYS A 15 56.75 15.46 -5.40
C LYS A 15 57.20 16.09 -4.06
N GLY A 16 56.59 15.57 -2.98
CA GLY A 16 57.18 15.44 -1.65
C GLY A 16 56.48 14.35 -0.80
N LYS A 17 57.23 13.33 -0.37
CA LYS A 17 56.92 12.27 0.63
C LYS A 17 58.29 11.89 1.26
N PRO A 18 58.42 11.24 2.45
CA PRO A 18 57.40 10.68 3.36
C PRO A 18 57.69 10.88 4.88
N ALA A 19 56.76 10.51 5.77
CA ALA A 19 57.05 10.26 7.20
C ALA A 19 56.28 9.03 7.74
N ARG A 20 57.06 7.96 7.96
CA ARG A 20 57.02 6.88 8.97
C ARG A 20 55.71 6.59 9.74
N GLY A 21 55.08 5.46 9.36
CA GLY A 21 54.77 4.33 10.24
C GLY A 21 53.61 4.41 11.23
N VAL A 22 52.48 3.78 10.92
CA VAL A 22 51.65 2.97 11.86
C VAL A 22 50.92 1.89 11.04
N LYS A 23 50.99 0.62 11.46
CA LYS A 23 50.27 -0.51 10.86
C LYS A 23 48.74 -0.28 11.01
N PRO A 24 47.88 -0.61 10.02
CA PRO A 24 46.45 -0.47 10.21
C PRO A 24 45.96 -1.53 11.22
N ALA A 25 45.49 -1.06 12.37
CA ALA A 25 44.74 -1.90 13.30
C ALA A 25 43.45 -2.37 12.58
N LYS A 26 43.23 -3.68 12.52
CA LYS A 26 41.98 -4.27 12.05
C LYS A 26 40.84 -3.72 12.92
N ARG A 27 40.06 -2.79 12.38
CA ARG A 27 38.77 -2.39 12.96
C ARG A 27 37.90 -3.64 13.05
N ALA A 28 37.59 -4.05 14.28
CA ALA A 28 36.64 -5.10 14.55
C ALA A 28 35.31 -4.77 13.85
N LYS A 29 34.75 -5.72 13.12
CA LYS A 29 33.41 -5.61 12.53
C LYS A 29 32.42 -5.36 13.67
N ALA A 30 31.79 -4.19 13.66
CA ALA A 30 30.60 -3.95 14.46
C ALA A 30 29.57 -5.01 14.06
N THR A 31 29.22 -5.89 15.01
CA THR A 31 28.11 -6.83 14.90
C THR A 31 26.85 -6.03 14.66
N LYS A 32 26.25 -6.17 13.47
CA LYS A 32 24.96 -5.55 13.14
C LYS A 32 23.94 -6.04 14.17
N ALA A 33 23.40 -5.13 14.96
CA ALA A 33 22.26 -5.41 15.82
C ALA A 33 21.13 -6.00 14.95
N ALA A 34 20.59 -7.15 15.36
CA ALA A 34 19.48 -7.80 14.69
C ALA A 34 18.30 -6.83 14.66
N LYS A 35 17.77 -6.59 13.45
CA LYS A 35 16.56 -5.78 13.26
C LYS A 35 15.41 -6.45 14.03
N LYS A 36 14.70 -5.68 14.85
CA LYS A 36 13.47 -6.15 15.48
C LYS A 36 12.45 -6.49 14.37
N PRO A 37 11.72 -7.60 14.47
CA PRO A 37 10.69 -7.94 13.49
C PRO A 37 9.66 -6.81 13.42
N GLU A 38 9.27 -6.41 12.21
CA GLU A 38 8.22 -5.40 12.04
C GLU A 38 6.87 -6.03 12.38
N LEU A 39 5.87 -5.23 12.76
CA LEU A 39 4.51 -5.74 13.07
C LEU A 39 3.91 -6.55 11.90
N LYS A 40 4.39 -6.33 10.67
CA LYS A 40 3.98 -7.06 9.47
C LYS A 40 4.51 -8.50 9.40
N ASP A 41 5.55 -8.82 10.17
CA ASP A 41 6.19 -10.14 10.19
C ASP A 41 5.66 -11.02 11.34
N LEU A 42 4.70 -10.51 12.14
CA LEU A 42 4.13 -11.24 13.26
C LEU A 42 3.07 -12.23 12.78
N ASN A 43 3.42 -13.51 12.68
CA ASN A 43 2.46 -14.59 12.47
C ASN A 43 1.82 -14.98 13.82
N GLN A 44 0.49 -14.99 13.89
CA GLN A 44 -0.21 -15.45 15.09
C GLN A 44 0.00 -16.95 15.31
N THR A 45 0.03 -17.36 16.57
CA THR A 45 0.21 -18.77 17.00
C THR A 45 -0.94 -19.69 16.60
N THR A 46 -2.07 -19.13 16.15
CA THR A 46 -3.27 -19.81 15.68
C THR A 46 -3.12 -20.47 14.30
N GLY A 47 -2.01 -20.25 13.58
CA GLY A 47 -1.73 -20.88 12.28
C GLY A 47 -2.60 -20.40 11.12
N LYS A 48 -3.61 -19.56 11.37
CA LYS A 48 -4.45 -18.91 10.34
C LYS A 48 -3.68 -17.71 9.78
N THR A 49 -3.23 -17.80 8.52
CA THR A 49 -2.55 -16.70 7.83
C THR A 49 -3.56 -15.65 7.36
N TYR A 50 -3.23 -14.36 7.50
CA TYR A 50 -4.08 -13.22 7.06
C TYR A 50 -4.47 -13.25 5.58
N GLU A 51 -3.71 -13.98 4.76
CA GLU A 51 -4.00 -14.21 3.35
C GLU A 51 -5.27 -15.07 3.14
N GLN A 52 -5.62 -15.94 4.10
CA GLN A 52 -6.78 -16.82 4.00
C GLN A 52 -8.12 -16.13 4.26
N ASN A 53 -8.12 -14.91 4.80
CA ASN A 53 -9.36 -14.21 5.14
C ASN A 53 -9.92 -13.33 4.01
N LEU A 54 -9.32 -13.32 2.81
CA LEU A 54 -9.86 -12.53 1.69
C LEU A 54 -11.29 -12.93 1.32
N GLU A 55 -11.59 -14.24 1.30
CA GLU A 55 -12.94 -14.75 1.05
C GLU A 55 -13.91 -14.38 2.19
N TYR A 56 -13.42 -14.39 3.43
CA TYR A 56 -14.21 -13.94 4.58
C TYR A 56 -14.54 -12.45 4.48
N VAL A 57 -13.56 -11.61 4.10
CA VAL A 57 -13.79 -10.17 3.85
C VAL A 57 -14.78 -9.95 2.71
N LYS A 58 -14.68 -10.70 1.60
CA LYS A 58 -15.65 -10.64 0.49
C LYS A 58 -17.07 -10.94 0.96
N LYS A 59 -17.26 -11.99 1.78
CA LYS A 59 -18.56 -12.35 2.36
C LYS A 59 -19.10 -11.26 3.29
N LEU A 60 -18.26 -10.70 4.16
CA LEU A 60 -18.65 -9.60 5.04
C LEU A 60 -19.08 -8.37 4.24
N GLU A 61 -18.32 -7.98 3.21
CA GLU A 61 -18.66 -6.86 2.33
C GLU A 61 -19.96 -7.07 1.55
N GLU A 62 -20.28 -8.32 1.19
CA GLU A 62 -21.54 -8.69 0.57
C GLU A 62 -22.73 -8.51 1.53
N ILE A 63 -22.60 -8.98 2.77
CA ILE A 63 -23.66 -8.86 3.80
C ILE A 63 -23.89 -7.39 4.19
N LEU A 64 -22.80 -6.64 4.32
CA LEU A 64 -22.84 -5.20 4.63
C LEU A 64 -23.21 -4.33 3.41
N GLU A 65 -23.44 -4.95 2.25
CA GLU A 65 -23.78 -4.31 0.98
C GLU A 65 -22.80 -3.18 0.59
N VAL A 66 -21.52 -3.33 0.93
CA VAL A 66 -20.45 -2.34 0.70
C VAL A 66 -20.33 -1.98 -0.78
N ARG A 67 -20.62 -2.92 -1.67
CA ARG A 67 -20.63 -2.69 -3.12
C ARG A 67 -21.55 -1.56 -3.58
N LYS A 68 -22.63 -1.30 -2.85
CA LYS A 68 -23.61 -0.26 -3.18
C LYS A 68 -23.27 1.08 -2.54
N SER A 69 -22.73 1.07 -1.32
CA SER A 69 -22.42 2.28 -0.56
C SER A 69 -21.07 2.88 -0.94
N ASN A 70 -20.06 2.05 -1.23
CA ASN A 70 -18.72 2.49 -1.55
C ASN A 70 -18.56 2.73 -3.08
N PRO A 71 -18.05 3.89 -3.53
CA PRO A 71 -17.86 4.18 -4.95
C PRO A 71 -16.85 3.25 -5.65
N TYR A 72 -15.86 2.71 -4.93
CA TYR A 72 -14.90 1.72 -5.43
C TYR A 72 -15.42 0.28 -5.36
N GLY A 73 -16.53 0.05 -4.66
CA GLY A 73 -17.17 -1.25 -4.52
C GLY A 73 -16.56 -2.19 -3.48
N THR A 74 -15.54 -1.76 -2.73
CA THR A 74 -14.89 -2.55 -1.67
C THR A 74 -14.15 -1.62 -0.72
N ASN A 75 -13.96 -2.03 0.54
CA ASN A 75 -13.16 -1.31 1.53
C ASN A 75 -11.73 -1.91 1.61
N ASP A 76 -11.50 -3.12 1.11
CA ASP A 76 -10.18 -3.76 1.14
C ASP A 76 -9.35 -3.43 -0.11
N ALA A 77 -8.12 -2.95 0.11
CA ALA A 77 -7.19 -2.59 -0.96
C ALA A 77 -6.84 -3.77 -1.89
N ARG A 78 -6.76 -4.98 -1.35
CA ARG A 78 -6.38 -6.19 -2.11
C ARG A 78 -7.51 -6.60 -3.05
N ILE A 79 -8.75 -6.55 -2.56
CA ILE A 79 -9.95 -6.80 -3.39
C ILE A 79 -10.05 -5.73 -4.48
N PHE A 80 -9.76 -4.47 -4.15
CA PHE A 80 -9.76 -3.38 -5.12
C PHE A 80 -8.71 -3.59 -6.22
N GLU A 81 -7.49 -4.01 -5.85
CA GLU A 81 -6.43 -4.33 -6.80
C GLU A 81 -6.78 -5.52 -7.70
N GLU A 82 -7.38 -6.58 -7.16
CA GLU A 82 -7.90 -7.74 -7.91
C GLU A 82 -8.96 -7.28 -8.94
N ASN A 83 -9.93 -6.48 -8.50
CA ASN A 83 -10.99 -5.94 -9.35
C ASN A 83 -10.41 -5.09 -10.50
N MET A 84 -9.48 -4.18 -10.20
CA MET A 84 -8.82 -3.35 -11.21
C MET A 84 -7.97 -4.16 -12.20
N ALA A 85 -7.45 -5.33 -11.80
CA ALA A 85 -6.70 -6.21 -12.69
C ALA A 85 -7.58 -6.76 -13.83
N GLY A 86 -8.83 -7.11 -13.53
CA GLY A 86 -9.82 -7.59 -14.49
C GLY A 86 -10.44 -6.50 -15.36
N MET A 87 -10.51 -5.26 -14.86
CA MET A 87 -11.27 -4.19 -15.54
C MET A 87 -10.66 -3.72 -16.86
N SER A 88 -11.54 -3.42 -17.81
CA SER A 88 -11.23 -2.73 -19.06
C SER A 88 -10.93 -1.23 -18.81
N LEU A 89 -10.41 -0.51 -19.81
CA LEU A 89 -10.11 0.92 -19.66
C LEU A 89 -11.38 1.74 -19.40
N THR A 90 -12.48 1.40 -20.09
CA THR A 90 -13.78 2.06 -19.94
C THR A 90 -14.34 1.85 -18.54
N GLU A 91 -14.29 0.62 -18.02
CA GLU A 91 -14.72 0.32 -16.64
C GLU A 91 -13.89 1.10 -15.61
N LEU A 92 -12.57 1.20 -15.79
CA LEU A 92 -11.72 2.00 -14.90
C LEU A 92 -12.10 3.49 -14.95
N GLN A 93 -12.51 4.01 -16.11
CA GLN A 93 -12.98 5.39 -16.25
C GLN A 93 -14.32 5.59 -15.55
N GLU A 94 -15.25 4.63 -15.65
CA GLU A 94 -16.53 4.67 -14.94
C GLU A 94 -16.33 4.66 -13.42
N VAL A 95 -15.46 3.79 -12.91
CA VAL A 95 -15.10 3.75 -11.49
C VAL A 95 -14.47 5.07 -11.06
N ALA A 96 -13.59 5.64 -11.89
CA ALA A 96 -12.98 6.94 -11.60
C ALA A 96 -14.02 8.06 -11.51
N VAL A 97 -14.99 8.12 -12.44
CA VAL A 97 -16.09 9.09 -12.38
C VAL A 97 -16.92 8.91 -11.11
N ARG A 98 -17.28 7.67 -10.75
CA ARG A 98 -18.04 7.37 -9.53
C ARG A 98 -17.30 7.78 -8.26
N ALA A 99 -15.99 7.58 -8.24
CA ALA A 99 -15.10 7.91 -7.13
C ALA A 99 -14.63 9.37 -7.11
N GLY A 100 -15.08 10.23 -8.03
CA GLY A 100 -14.62 11.62 -8.12
C GLY A 100 -13.16 11.78 -8.56
N VAL A 101 -12.55 10.74 -9.13
CA VAL A 101 -11.19 10.76 -9.68
C VAL A 101 -11.25 11.12 -11.16
N PHE A 102 -10.41 12.05 -11.60
CA PHE A 102 -10.42 12.49 -13.00
C PHE A 102 -10.05 11.34 -13.97
N PRO A 103 -10.95 10.94 -14.90
CA PRO A 103 -10.83 9.74 -15.72
C PRO A 103 -9.90 9.94 -16.93
N SER A 104 -8.62 10.24 -16.68
CA SER A 104 -7.66 10.53 -17.75
C SER A 104 -6.39 9.69 -17.71
N GLY A 105 -5.84 9.46 -18.89
CA GLY A 105 -4.57 8.75 -19.11
C GLY A 105 -4.77 7.33 -19.62
N ASN A 106 -3.67 6.59 -19.67
CA ASN A 106 -3.68 5.16 -20.02
C ASN A 106 -4.11 4.29 -18.82
N ARG A 107 -4.35 3.00 -19.09
CA ARG A 107 -4.79 2.03 -18.07
C ARG A 107 -3.90 2.02 -16.82
N THR A 108 -2.58 2.05 -16.98
CA THR A 108 -1.62 2.01 -15.88
C THR A 108 -1.66 3.28 -15.02
N ILE A 109 -1.71 4.45 -15.67
CA ILE A 109 -1.81 5.74 -14.98
C ILE A 109 -3.13 5.82 -14.21
N LEU A 110 -4.22 5.37 -14.81
CA LEU A 110 -5.54 5.40 -14.20
C LEU A 110 -5.62 4.47 -12.98
N LYS A 111 -5.08 3.25 -13.06
CA LYS A 111 -4.94 2.35 -11.90
C LYS A 111 -4.16 3.02 -10.77
N ASN A 112 -3.01 3.62 -11.07
CA ASN A 112 -2.20 4.30 -10.05
C ASN A 112 -2.94 5.49 -9.40
N LYS A 113 -3.73 6.24 -10.17
CA LYS A 113 -4.56 7.33 -9.63
C LYS A 113 -5.65 6.78 -8.69
N LEU A 114 -6.36 5.74 -9.12
CA LEU A 114 -7.39 5.07 -8.33
C LEU A 114 -6.82 4.47 -7.05
N THR A 115 -5.69 3.76 -7.10
CA THR A 115 -5.04 3.21 -5.90
C THR A 115 -4.65 4.31 -4.90
N LYS A 116 -4.20 5.48 -5.39
CA LYS A 116 -3.85 6.61 -4.52
C LYS A 116 -5.10 7.22 -3.89
N ALA A 117 -6.14 7.45 -4.68
CA ALA A 117 -7.41 8.01 -4.21
C ALA A 117 -8.06 7.09 -3.16
N PHE A 118 -8.12 5.79 -3.45
CA PHE A 118 -8.59 4.76 -2.54
C PHE A 118 -7.84 4.77 -1.21
N LYS A 119 -6.51 4.84 -1.25
CA LYS A 119 -5.69 4.92 -0.03
C LYS A 119 -5.95 6.23 0.72
N SER A 120 -6.04 7.37 0.04
CA SER A 120 -6.30 8.64 0.71
C SER A 120 -7.66 8.70 1.39
N GLU A 121 -8.67 8.07 0.80
CA GLU A 121 -10.01 8.02 1.37
C GLU A 121 -10.00 7.13 2.63
N ASN A 122 -9.46 5.92 2.52
CA ASN A 122 -9.41 4.97 3.63
C ASN A 122 -8.41 5.34 4.75
N LEU A 123 -7.43 6.23 4.51
CA LEU A 123 -6.49 6.67 5.54
C LEU A 123 -7.14 7.53 6.64
N GLY A 124 -8.34 8.09 6.38
CA GLY A 124 -9.06 8.96 7.32
C GLY A 124 -10.41 8.42 7.82
N THR A 125 -11.00 7.43 7.13
CA THR A 125 -12.39 6.97 7.35
C THR A 125 -12.53 5.58 7.98
N ASN A 126 -11.44 4.92 8.38
CA ASN A 126 -11.55 3.64 9.12
C ASN A 126 -12.20 3.78 10.51
N VAL A 127 -12.53 5.00 10.93
CA VAL A 127 -13.43 5.22 12.06
C VAL A 127 -14.79 5.61 11.48
N VAL A 128 -15.65 4.62 11.29
CA VAL A 128 -17.09 4.88 11.28
C VAL A 128 -17.41 5.34 12.70
N ILE A 129 -17.40 6.65 12.94
CA ILE A 129 -17.91 7.21 14.19
C ILE A 129 -19.43 7.15 14.09
N ASP A 130 -19.98 5.97 14.35
CA ASP A 130 -21.40 5.84 14.58
C ASP A 130 -21.70 6.42 15.97
N ASN A 131 -22.25 7.63 16.01
CA ASN A 131 -22.74 8.26 17.24
C ASN A 131 -24.17 7.81 17.56
N GLY A 132 -24.72 6.83 16.83
CA GLY A 132 -26.03 6.25 17.09
C GLY A 132 -26.05 5.33 18.33
N PRO A 133 -27.25 5.01 18.85
CA PRO A 133 -27.38 3.97 19.86
C PRO A 133 -26.79 2.64 19.33
N PRO A 134 -26.19 1.80 20.20
CA PRO A 134 -25.61 0.52 19.79
C PRO A 134 -26.61 -0.30 18.97
N PHE A 135 -26.16 -0.81 17.82
CA PHE A 135 -26.98 -1.68 16.98
C PHE A 135 -27.23 -3.01 17.70
N GLU A 136 -28.47 -3.26 18.11
CA GLU A 136 -28.89 -4.52 18.74
C GLU A 136 -29.19 -5.58 17.66
N LEU A 137 -28.41 -6.66 17.63
CA LEU A 137 -28.63 -7.79 16.74
C LEU A 137 -29.77 -8.68 17.27
N ASP A 138 -30.98 -8.53 16.74
CA ASP A 138 -32.10 -9.42 17.04
C ASP A 138 -31.86 -10.86 16.49
N PRO A 139 -31.77 -11.90 17.35
CA PRO A 139 -31.56 -13.28 16.93
C PRO A 139 -32.69 -13.88 16.07
N ASN A 140 -33.87 -13.28 16.07
CA ASN A 140 -35.02 -13.76 15.31
C ASN A 140 -35.01 -13.29 13.84
N ASN A 141 -34.17 -12.30 13.50
CA ASN A 141 -34.03 -11.86 12.12
C ASN A 141 -33.06 -12.79 11.37
N PRO A 142 -33.46 -13.38 10.22
CA PRO A 142 -32.62 -14.32 9.47
C PRO A 142 -31.30 -13.70 8.97
N LYS A 143 -31.23 -12.37 8.77
CA LYS A 143 -29.99 -11.69 8.41
C LYS A 143 -29.04 -11.54 9.60
N HIS A 144 -29.57 -11.22 10.77
CA HIS A 144 -28.79 -11.05 11.99
C HIS A 144 -28.27 -12.39 12.51
N LYS A 145 -29.06 -13.46 12.40
CA LYS A 145 -28.63 -14.81 12.76
C LYS A 145 -27.40 -15.27 11.98
N LYS A 146 -27.37 -15.01 10.66
CA LYS A 146 -26.20 -15.29 9.82
C LYS A 146 -24.97 -14.48 10.23
N LEU A 147 -25.17 -13.22 10.62
CA LEU A 147 -24.08 -12.38 11.12
C LEU A 147 -23.52 -12.89 12.45
N ILE A 148 -24.39 -13.30 13.37
CA ILE A 148 -23.98 -13.87 14.66
C ILE A 148 -23.19 -15.17 14.45
N GLU A 149 -23.67 -16.06 13.59
CA GLU A 149 -22.99 -17.32 13.25
C GLU A 149 -21.57 -17.09 12.69
N ILE A 150 -21.39 -16.06 11.87
CA ILE A 150 -20.10 -15.68 11.29
C ILE A 150 -19.17 -15.00 12.31
N LEU A 151 -19.72 -14.27 13.28
CA LEU A 151 -18.96 -13.56 14.33
C LEU A 151 -18.49 -14.49 15.45
N GLU A 152 -19.21 -15.58 15.70
CA GLU A 152 -18.90 -16.57 16.73
C GLU A 152 -17.96 -17.71 16.24
N GLU A 153 -17.66 -17.78 14.93
CA GLU A 153 -16.76 -18.76 14.29
C GLU A 153 -15.29 -18.27 14.18
#